data_AF-A0A2N8F257-F1
#
_entry.id   AF-A0A2N8F257-F1
#
_cell.length_a   1.000
_cell.length_b   1.000
_cell.length_c   1.000
_cell.angle_alpha   90.00
_cell.angle_beta   90.00
_cell.angle_gamma   90.00
#
_symmetry.space_group_name_H-M   'P 1'
#
loop_
_entity.id
_entity.type
_entity.pdbx_description
1 polymer ?
#
loop_
_entity_poly.entity_id
_entity_poly.type
_entity_poly.pdbx_seq_one_letter_code
_entity_poly.pdbx_strand_id
1 'polypeptide(L)'
;MKLKYITRTVAVGLFGLIALVGTQFVMTSKDVALARESAISAWAKSNPDAADAVVRYRECLRGPSEIPPNQAPVRLLTISECAEKIGTPSLATAIQVADETVEVPAPLRWL
;
A
#
# COMPACT_ATOMS: atom_id res chain seq x y z
N MET A 1 29.48 -20.43 -30.76
CA MET A 1 29.74 -19.16 -30.03
C MET A 1 28.55 -18.21 -29.98
N LYS A 2 27.75 -18.04 -31.06
CA LYS A 2 26.61 -17.09 -31.10
C LYS A 2 25.52 -17.34 -30.04
N LEU A 3 25.15 -18.59 -29.78
CA LEU A 3 24.08 -18.93 -28.83
C LEU A 3 24.39 -18.50 -27.38
N LYS A 4 25.64 -18.66 -26.92
CA LYS A 4 26.10 -18.22 -25.58
C LYS A 4 26.05 -16.70 -25.41
N TYR A 5 26.22 -15.97 -26.51
CA TYR A 5 26.16 -14.50 -26.48
C TYR A 5 24.71 -14.03 -26.42
N ILE A 6 23.83 -14.64 -27.22
CA ILE A 6 22.38 -14.38 -27.22
C ILE A 6 21.76 -14.66 -25.85
N THR A 7 22.11 -15.79 -25.21
CA THR A 7 21.57 -16.10 -23.89
C THR A 7 22.08 -15.15 -22.81
N ARG A 8 23.34 -14.69 -22.87
CA ARG A 8 23.84 -13.65 -21.95
C ARG A 8 23.13 -12.32 -22.14
N THR A 9 22.92 -11.88 -23.37
CA THR A 9 22.22 -10.61 -23.62
C THR A 9 20.75 -10.66 -23.19
N VAL A 10 20.07 -11.79 -23.41
CA VAL A 10 18.69 -11.99 -22.93
C VAL A 10 18.63 -12.03 -21.41
N ALA A 11 19.56 -12.73 -20.75
CA ALA A 11 19.62 -12.77 -19.30
C ALA A 11 19.87 -11.37 -18.69
N VAL A 12 20.81 -10.60 -19.25
CA VAL A 12 21.07 -9.23 -18.81
C VAL A 12 19.84 -8.33 -19.03
N GLY A 13 19.16 -8.46 -20.16
CA GLY A 13 17.92 -7.72 -20.45
C GLY A 13 16.79 -8.04 -19.45
N LEU A 14 16.57 -9.33 -19.16
CA LEU A 14 15.59 -9.78 -18.17
C LEU A 14 15.91 -9.27 -16.76
N PHE A 15 17.17 -9.37 -16.33
CA PHE A 15 17.60 -8.83 -15.04
C PHE A 15 17.40 -7.32 -14.97
N GLY A 16 17.74 -6.58 -16.03
CA GLY A 16 17.50 -5.15 -16.14
C GLY A 16 16.02 -4.79 -16.02
N LEU A 17 15.14 -5.55 -16.69
CA LEU A 17 13.70 -5.35 -16.59
C LEU A 17 13.18 -5.60 -15.17
N ILE A 18 13.58 -6.72 -14.54
CA ILE A 18 13.16 -7.05 -13.18
C ILE A 18 13.62 -5.97 -12.19
N ALA A 19 14.87 -5.50 -12.32
CA ALA A 19 15.39 -4.43 -11.48
C ALA A 19 14.62 -3.12 -11.66
N LEU A 20 14.29 -2.76 -12.92
CA LEU A 20 13.46 -1.58 -13.20
C LEU A 20 12.07 -1.68 -12.58
N VAL A 21 11.36 -2.80 -12.80
CA VAL A 21 10.02 -3.02 -12.23
C VAL A 21 10.06 -3.00 -10.71
N GLY A 22 11.02 -3.70 -10.10
CA GLY A 22 11.18 -3.72 -8.64
C GLY A 22 11.46 -2.33 -8.06
N THR A 23 12.29 -1.54 -8.73
CA THR A 23 12.60 -0.17 -8.27
C THR A 23 11.36 0.73 -8.39
N GLN A 24 10.67 0.71 -9.53
CA GLN A 24 9.44 1.47 -9.70
C GLN A 24 8.38 1.07 -8.66
N PHE A 25 8.26 -0.23 -8.36
CA PHE A 25 7.29 -0.73 -7.38
C PHE A 25 7.58 -0.17 -5.98
N VAL A 26 8.84 -0.19 -5.56
CA VAL A 26 9.24 0.35 -4.25
C VAL A 26 9.04 1.87 -4.18
N MET A 27 9.29 2.61 -5.27
CA MET A 27 9.04 4.07 -5.28
C MET A 27 7.54 4.37 -5.22
N THR A 28 6.75 3.75 -6.12
CA THR A 28 5.30 3.98 -6.21
C THR A 28 4.59 3.61 -4.90
N SER A 29 4.97 2.49 -4.26
CA SER A 29 4.39 2.11 -2.97
C SER A 29 4.70 3.10 -1.85
N LYS A 30 5.89 3.71 -1.85
CA LYS A 30 6.23 4.79 -0.91
C LYS A 30 5.39 6.04 -1.18
N ASP A 31 5.23 6.42 -2.44
CA ASP A 31 4.45 7.61 -2.81
C ASP A 31 2.98 7.45 -2.42
N VAL A 32 2.38 6.27 -2.64
CA VAL A 32 1.04 5.92 -2.17
C VAL A 32 0.95 6.02 -0.63
N ALA A 33 1.92 5.45 0.09
CA ALA A 33 1.94 5.51 1.55
C ALA A 33 2.04 6.95 2.08
N LEU A 34 2.86 7.80 1.44
CA LEU A 34 3.00 9.21 1.80
C LEU A 34 1.73 10.01 1.49
N ALA A 35 1.14 9.81 0.31
CA ALA A 35 -0.13 10.44 -0.06
C ALA A 35 -1.22 10.09 0.95
N ARG A 36 -1.33 8.81 1.31
CA ARG A 36 -2.29 8.34 2.32
C ARG A 36 -2.06 8.96 3.69
N GLU A 37 -0.83 8.97 4.20
CA GLU A 37 -0.55 9.57 5.51
C GLU A 37 -0.84 11.08 5.52
N SER A 38 -0.53 11.77 4.40
CA SER A 38 -0.86 13.18 4.24
C SER A 38 -2.38 13.42 4.29
N ALA A 39 -3.16 12.58 3.63
CA ALA A 39 -4.63 12.66 3.62
C ALA A 39 -5.24 12.33 4.99
N ILE A 40 -4.74 11.30 5.68
CA ILE A 40 -5.15 10.97 7.05
C ILE A 40 -4.89 12.16 7.97
N SER A 41 -3.71 12.78 7.87
CA SER A 41 -3.36 13.94 8.69
C SER A 41 -4.23 15.18 8.39
N ALA A 42 -4.54 15.42 7.11
CA ALA A 42 -5.40 16.53 6.69
C ALA A 42 -6.85 16.31 7.11
N TRP A 43 -7.34 15.07 6.99
CA TRP A 43 -8.65 14.66 7.47
C TRP A 43 -8.75 14.84 8.99
N ALA A 44 -7.75 14.39 9.76
CA ALA A 44 -7.74 14.50 11.22
C ALA A 44 -7.79 15.95 11.69
N LYS A 45 -7.05 16.86 11.02
CA LYS A 45 -7.10 18.30 11.31
C LYS A 45 -8.49 18.90 11.06
N SER A 46 -9.20 18.40 10.05
CA SER A 46 -10.54 18.85 9.69
C SER A 46 -11.64 18.18 10.52
N ASN A 47 -11.31 17.11 11.26
CA ASN A 47 -12.23 16.32 12.08
C ASN A 47 -11.65 16.10 13.49
N PRO A 48 -11.46 17.16 14.30
CA PRO A 48 -10.81 17.06 15.61
C PRO A 48 -11.59 16.14 16.58
N ASP A 49 -12.91 16.12 16.48
CA ASP A 49 -13.80 15.30 17.32
C ASP A 49 -13.76 13.81 16.95
N ALA A 50 -13.15 13.47 15.80
CA ALA A 50 -13.01 12.11 15.28
C ALA A 50 -11.56 11.60 15.31
N ALA A 51 -10.69 12.21 16.12
CA ALA A 51 -9.30 11.78 16.29
C ALA A 51 -9.18 10.29 16.69
N ASP A 52 -10.14 9.81 17.49
CA ASP A 52 -10.29 8.40 17.89
C ASP A 52 -10.42 7.46 16.68
N ALA A 53 -11.01 7.91 15.58
CA ALA A 53 -11.20 7.09 14.38
C ALA A 53 -9.86 6.75 13.71
N VAL A 54 -8.90 7.69 13.72
CA VAL A 54 -7.54 7.45 13.21
C VAL A 54 -6.77 6.47 14.10
N VAL A 55 -6.97 6.56 15.42
CA VAL A 55 -6.35 5.63 16.38
C VAL A 55 -6.85 4.21 16.13
N ARG A 56 -8.17 4.01 16.08
CA ARG A 56 -8.77 2.70 15.85
C ARG A 56 -8.42 2.16 14.45
N TYR A 57 -8.37 3.02 13.44
CA TYR A 57 -7.90 2.64 12.10
C TYR A 57 -6.46 2.09 12.15
N ARG A 58 -5.55 2.76 12.85
CA ARG A 58 -4.15 2.31 13.00
C ARG A 58 -4.04 1.02 13.81
N GLU A 59 -4.89 0.82 14.82
CA GLU A 59 -4.97 -0.44 15.56
C GLU A 59 -5.44 -1.58 14.65
N CYS A 60 -6.44 -1.35 13.81
CA CYS A 60 -6.88 -2.34 12.82
C CYS A 60 -5.74 -2.77 11.88
N LEU A 61 -4.93 -1.82 11.42
CA LEU A 61 -3.80 -2.12 10.53
C LEU A 61 -2.67 -2.92 11.20
N ARG A 62 -2.43 -2.71 12.50
CA ARG A 62 -1.40 -3.45 13.25
C ARG A 62 -1.80 -4.90 13.52
N GLY A 63 -3.09 -5.22 13.44
CA GLY A 63 -3.62 -6.51 13.85
C GLY A 63 -3.62 -6.68 15.37
N PRO A 64 -4.13 -7.82 15.89
CA PRO A 64 -4.18 -8.08 17.32
C PRO A 64 -2.76 -8.14 17.91
N SER A 65 -2.52 -7.39 18.99
CA SER A 65 -1.23 -7.35 19.70
C SER A 65 -0.89 -8.65 20.44
N GLU A 66 -1.92 -9.44 20.77
CA GLU A 66 -1.79 -10.76 21.39
C GLU A 66 -2.59 -11.75 20.57
N ILE A 67 -1.95 -12.86 20.17
CA ILE A 67 -2.62 -13.98 19.50
C ILE A 67 -2.81 -15.06 20.58
N PRO A 68 -4.04 -15.26 21.10
CA PRO A 68 -4.34 -16.37 22.00
C PRO A 68 -3.95 -17.69 21.34
N PRO A 69 -3.43 -18.67 22.09
CA PRO A 69 -2.87 -19.90 21.54
C PRO A 69 -3.90 -20.80 20.79
N ASN A 70 -5.19 -20.47 20.83
CA ASN A 70 -6.29 -21.19 20.17
C ASN A 70 -7.17 -20.29 19.29
N GLN A 71 -6.68 -19.12 18.85
CA GLN A 71 -7.47 -18.25 18.00
C GLN A 71 -7.49 -18.78 16.55
N ALA A 72 -8.68 -18.96 15.99
CA ALA A 72 -8.85 -19.23 14.57
C ALA A 72 -8.14 -18.14 13.74
N PRO A 73 -7.62 -18.45 12.54
CA PRO A 73 -6.90 -17.48 11.72
C PRO A 73 -7.76 -16.22 11.53
N VAL A 74 -7.27 -15.10 12.08
CA VAL A 74 -7.92 -13.80 11.94
C VAL A 74 -7.75 -13.36 10.49
N ARG A 75 -8.86 -13.08 9.80
CA ARG A 75 -8.82 -12.54 8.42
C ARG A 75 -8.05 -11.22 8.47
N LEU A 76 -6.93 -11.14 7.75
CA LEU A 76 -6.22 -9.88 7.53
C LEU A 76 -7.18 -8.94 6.82
N LEU A 77 -7.58 -7.86 7.50
CA LEU A 77 -8.39 -6.81 6.91
C LEU A 77 -7.50 -5.96 6.00
N THR A 78 -7.98 -5.62 4.81
CA THR A 78 -7.27 -4.68 3.94
C THR A 78 -7.33 -3.26 4.51
N ILE A 79 -6.50 -2.37 3.96
CA ILE A 79 -6.43 -0.98 4.45
C ILE A 79 -7.77 -0.26 4.27
N SER A 80 -8.47 -0.51 3.16
CA SER A 80 -9.82 0.03 2.94
C SER A 80 -10.85 -0.60 3.88
N GLU A 81 -10.79 -1.91 4.13
CA GLU A 81 -11.69 -2.58 5.08
C GLU A 81 -11.50 -2.07 6.52
N CYS A 82 -10.26 -1.76 6.93
CA CYS A 82 -9.98 -1.11 8.21
C CYS A 82 -10.52 0.31 8.28
N ALA A 83 -10.38 1.08 7.20
CA ALA A 83 -10.89 2.45 7.14
C ALA A 83 -12.42 2.48 7.17
N GLU A 84 -13.08 1.60 6.42
CA GLU A 84 -14.55 1.52 6.36
C GLU A 84 -15.15 1.00 7.66
N LYS A 85 -14.60 -0.08 8.23
CA LYS A 85 -15.18 -0.69 9.45
C LYS A 85 -14.91 0.10 10.71
N ILE A 86 -13.77 0.78 10.79
CA ILE A 86 -13.24 1.28 12.07
C ILE A 86 -12.90 2.78 12.02
N GLY A 87 -12.50 3.29 10.85
CA GLY A 87 -12.03 4.66 10.65
C GLY A 87 -13.08 5.71 10.30
N THR A 88 -14.34 5.31 10.10
CA THR A 88 -15.46 6.07 9.50
C THR A 88 -15.43 6.12 7.95
N PRO A 89 -16.60 6.15 7.29
CA PRO A 89 -16.67 6.21 5.81
C PRO A 89 -15.94 7.41 5.21
N SER A 90 -15.93 8.57 5.87
CA SER A 90 -15.26 9.77 5.36
C SER A 90 -13.74 9.67 5.39
N LEU A 91 -13.16 8.95 6.37
CA LEU A 91 -11.74 8.61 6.38
C LEU A 91 -11.40 7.63 5.26
N ALA A 92 -12.25 6.63 5.02
CA ALA A 92 -12.08 5.68 3.92
C ALA A 92 -12.07 6.39 2.55
N THR A 93 -13.00 7.32 2.33
CA THR A 93 -13.01 8.15 1.11
C THR A 93 -11.76 9.00 0.97
N ALA A 94 -11.29 9.64 2.06
CA ALA A 94 -10.08 10.45 2.02
C ALA A 94 -8.84 9.62 1.65
N ILE A 95 -8.76 8.38 2.15
CA ILE A 95 -7.69 7.43 1.82
C ILE A 95 -7.77 6.99 0.36
N GLN A 96 -8.97 6.63 -0.12
CA GLN A 96 -9.16 6.20 -1.50
C GLN A 96 -8.76 7.29 -2.49
N VAL A 97 -9.21 8.53 -2.27
CA VAL A 97 -8.84 9.67 -3.12
C VAL A 97 -7.33 9.89 -3.10
N ALA A 98 -6.68 9.74 -1.95
CA ALA A 98 -5.23 9.87 -1.85
C ALA A 98 -4.49 8.82 -2.67
N ASP A 99 -4.94 7.57 -2.63
CA ASP A 99 -4.35 6.48 -3.42
C ASP A 99 -4.49 6.75 -4.94
N GLU A 100 -5.64 7.30 -5.37
CA GLU A 100 -5.92 7.64 -6.77
C GLU A 100 -5.09 8.83 -7.30
N THR A 101 -4.52 9.66 -6.41
CA THR A 101 -3.67 10.80 -6.82
C THR A 101 -2.27 10.41 -7.27
N VAL A 102 -1.82 9.19 -6.95
CA VAL A 102 -0.47 8.74 -7.28
C VAL A 102 -0.45 8.15 -8.68
N GLU A 103 0.34 8.77 -9.57
CA GLU A 103 0.52 8.26 -10.91
C GLU A 103 1.39 6.99 -10.89
N VAL A 104 0.79 5.87 -11.28
CA VAL A 104 1.50 4.59 -11.39
C VAL A 104 2.27 4.59 -12.73
N PRO A 105 3.61 4.44 -12.75
CA PRO A 105 4.36 4.39 -14.00
C PRO A 105 4.19 3.05 -14.74
N ALA A 106 4.37 3.03 -16.06
CA ALA A 106 4.51 1.78 -16.80
C ALA A 106 5.86 1.12 -16.48
N PRO A 107 5.93 -0.21 -16.30
CA PRO A 107 4.90 -1.21 -16.60
C PRO A 107 3.99 -1.61 -15.43
N LEU A 108 4.11 -0.99 -14.25
CA LEU A 108 3.30 -1.34 -13.08
C LEU A 108 1.79 -1.19 -13.33
N ARG A 109 1.40 -0.26 -14.21
CA ARG A 109 0.00 -0.10 -14.65
C ARG A 109 -0.60 -1.32 -15.35
N TRP A 110 0.24 -2.20 -15.88
CA TRP A 110 -0.15 -3.37 -16.67
C TRP A 110 -0.01 -4.69 -15.91
N LEU A 111 0.50 -4.63 -14.66
CA LEU A 111 0.49 -5.75 -13.72
C LEU A 111 -0.87 -5.82 -13.01
#